data_AF-A0A5C5FT55-F1
#
_entry.id   AF-A0A5C5FT55-F1
#
_cell.length_a   1.000
_cell.length_b   1.000
_cell.length_c   1.000
_cell.angle_alpha   90.00
_cell.angle_beta   90.00
_cell.angle_gamma   90.00
#
_symmetry.space_group_name_H-M   'P 1'
#
loop_
_entity.id
_entity.type
_entity.pdbx_description
1 polymer ?
#
loop_
_entity_poly.entity_id
_entity_poly.type
_entity_poly.pdbx_seq_one_letter_code
_entity_poly.pdbx_strand_id
1 'polypeptide(L)'
;MAIPRPLVLCVAVVLCILVLGGGHHHKDKIKDAVSKRRGVITTARRSRFKRVVSFGDSLSDAGNGAWLFTNKTWPKDGAYVGHRFTNGPVFTEYVAQTLRVPLISYATGGASISYRVSSRSGEHGMMPVDCIFEQIKKYSEGKTDESDTLFILYAGANDAYFALDEGGTPAEVVDDLKTAVKNLQKIGGQYIIIPTLPPIGENYPYANALPEAAPLMYFFSTELRKQYMEWAKKETKVAIADFYNLFNRLMGTPEKYGFKREYLKVGCIAHNCKDDWREFIWFDDYHPTTYVHSLMAEESLDALDKVLRPSHRVW
;
A
#
# COMPACT_ATOMS: atom_id res chain seq x y z
N MET A 1 9.22 64.35 37.01
CA MET A 1 10.38 63.71 37.69
C MET A 1 10.93 62.62 36.79
N ALA A 2 12.22 62.32 36.92
CA ALA A 2 13.13 61.72 35.94
C ALA A 2 12.96 60.20 35.63
N ILE A 3 13.08 59.85 34.33
CA ILE A 3 13.98 58.89 33.59
C ILE A 3 14.84 57.87 34.41
N PRO A 4 15.32 56.66 33.94
CA PRO A 4 15.14 55.79 32.72
C PRO A 4 14.95 54.24 32.96
N ARG A 5 14.82 53.45 31.87
CA ARG A 5 14.98 51.96 31.76
C ARG A 5 16.43 51.47 32.01
N PRO A 6 16.70 50.18 32.34
CA PRO A 6 17.26 49.23 31.35
C PRO A 6 16.97 47.70 31.55
N LEU A 7 17.38 46.91 30.54
CA LEU A 7 17.36 45.44 30.40
C LEU A 7 17.93 44.64 31.60
N VAL A 8 17.39 43.43 31.84
CA VAL A 8 18.18 42.22 32.22
C VAL A 8 17.54 40.96 31.60
N LEU A 9 18.32 40.24 30.78
CA LEU A 9 18.15 38.85 30.35
C LEU A 9 18.34 37.89 31.54
N CYS A 10 17.55 36.81 31.68
CA CYS A 10 18.04 35.44 31.99
C CYS A 10 16.91 34.39 32.18
N VAL A 11 16.88 33.43 31.25
CA VAL A 11 16.75 31.95 31.42
C VAL A 11 15.66 31.36 32.33
N ALA A 12 14.70 30.67 31.71
CA ALA A 12 14.29 29.31 32.11
C ALA A 12 13.61 28.59 30.93
N VAL A 13 14.33 27.62 30.36
CA VAL A 13 13.82 26.49 29.57
C VAL A 13 12.92 25.62 30.47
N VAL A 14 12.13 24.71 29.86
CA VAL A 14 11.34 23.60 30.45
C VAL A 14 9.83 23.96 30.52
N LEU A 15 8.86 23.32 29.85
CA LEU A 15 8.65 21.91 29.51
C LEU A 15 7.78 21.81 28.22
N CYS A 16 8.33 21.21 27.16
CA CYS A 16 7.55 20.39 26.23
C CYS A 16 7.07 19.14 26.98
N ILE A 17 5.83 18.71 26.76
CA ILE A 17 5.31 17.33 26.68
C ILE A 17 3.82 17.37 27.07
N LEU A 18 2.95 17.59 26.09
CA LEU A 18 1.51 17.23 26.20
C LEU A 18 0.93 16.84 24.82
N VAL A 19 1.72 16.16 23.97
CA VAL A 19 1.23 15.49 22.75
C VAL A 19 1.92 14.13 22.59
N LEU A 20 1.70 13.20 23.54
CA LEU A 20 2.23 11.82 23.45
C LEU A 20 1.20 10.72 23.74
N GLY A 21 -0.08 11.05 23.89
CA GLY A 21 -1.13 10.07 24.19
C GLY A 21 -1.51 9.16 23.01
N GLY A 22 -1.59 9.68 21.78
CA GLY A 22 -1.99 8.89 20.61
C GLY A 22 -0.88 7.98 20.07
N GLY A 23 0.36 8.46 20.03
CA GLY A 23 1.48 7.75 19.38
C GLY A 23 1.87 6.43 20.06
N HIS A 24 1.73 6.33 21.39
CA HIS A 24 2.02 5.10 22.11
C HIS A 24 0.92 4.06 21.90
N HIS A 25 -0.35 4.46 22.02
CA HIS A 25 -1.47 3.53 21.89
C HIS A 25 -1.57 2.92 20.49
N HIS A 26 -1.29 3.68 19.42
CA HIS A 26 -1.23 3.14 18.06
C HIS A 26 -0.04 2.19 17.85
N LYS A 27 1.15 2.51 18.40
CA LYS A 27 2.32 1.62 18.34
C LYS A 27 2.06 0.29 19.05
N ASP A 28 1.32 0.31 20.16
CA ASP A 28 0.98 -0.90 20.90
C ASP A 28 -0.02 -1.77 20.13
N LYS A 29 -1.02 -1.19 19.46
CA LYS A 29 -1.92 -1.94 18.56
C LYS A 29 -1.20 -2.55 17.35
N ILE A 30 -0.23 -1.82 16.76
CA ILE A 30 0.59 -2.36 15.66
C ILE A 30 1.45 -3.52 16.14
N LYS A 31 2.13 -3.36 17.29
CA LYS A 31 2.92 -4.42 17.90
C LYS A 31 2.07 -5.65 18.23
N ASP A 32 0.88 -5.45 18.77
CA ASP A 32 -0.08 -6.53 19.07
C ASP A 32 -0.50 -7.25 17.79
N ALA A 33 -0.89 -6.53 16.73
CA ALA A 33 -1.22 -7.11 15.43
C ALA A 33 -0.04 -7.91 14.82
N VAL A 34 1.18 -7.38 14.91
CA VAL A 34 2.40 -8.08 14.47
C VAL A 34 2.68 -9.32 15.32
N SER A 35 2.50 -9.25 16.64
CA SER A 35 2.72 -10.40 17.54
C SER A 35 1.70 -11.50 17.31
N LYS A 36 0.50 -11.13 16.85
CA LYS A 36 -0.58 -12.04 16.48
C LYS A 36 -0.47 -12.55 15.05
N ARG A 37 0.54 -12.22 14.26
CA ARG A 37 0.77 -12.85 12.95
C ARG A 37 0.99 -14.36 13.10
N ARG A 38 0.34 -15.21 12.28
CA ARG A 38 0.79 -16.61 12.12
C ARG A 38 2.20 -16.54 11.56
N GLY A 39 3.18 -17.06 12.31
CA GLY A 39 4.59 -16.88 11.99
C GLY A 39 4.90 -17.36 10.59
N VAL A 40 4.97 -16.44 9.63
CA VAL A 40 5.82 -16.66 8.48
C VAL A 40 7.18 -16.11 8.90
N ILE A 41 8.21 -16.94 8.82
CA ILE A 41 9.55 -16.54 9.21
C ILE A 41 10.02 -15.52 8.16
N THR A 42 9.80 -14.23 8.39
CA THR A 42 10.53 -13.18 7.67
C THR A 42 11.91 -13.10 8.28
N THR A 43 12.80 -13.96 7.79
CA THR A 43 14.23 -13.90 8.12
C THR A 43 14.74 -12.55 7.62
N ALA A 44 14.86 -11.60 8.55
CA ALA A 44 15.28 -10.27 8.18
C ALA A 44 16.71 -10.33 7.59
N ARG A 45 16.91 -9.69 6.43
CA ARG A 45 18.12 -9.86 5.62
C ARG A 45 18.79 -8.53 5.31
N ARG A 46 20.10 -8.57 5.07
CA ARG A 46 20.88 -7.38 4.70
C ARG A 46 20.48 -6.95 3.30
N SER A 47 20.05 -5.70 3.17
CA SER A 47 19.62 -5.11 1.90
C SER A 47 20.72 -4.23 1.31
N ARG A 48 20.77 -4.14 -0.02
CA ARG A 48 21.58 -3.13 -0.73
C ARG A 48 20.92 -1.75 -0.73
N PHE A 49 19.63 -1.71 -0.43
CA PHE A 49 18.84 -0.48 -0.34
C PHE A 49 19.06 0.17 1.01
N LYS A 50 19.00 1.50 1.08
CA LYS A 50 19.01 2.26 2.33
C LYS A 50 17.61 2.63 2.81
N ARG A 51 16.60 2.58 1.94
CA ARG A 51 15.20 2.89 2.24
C ARG A 51 14.25 2.21 1.25
N VAL A 52 13.01 2.05 1.67
CA VAL A 52 11.87 1.78 0.78
C VAL A 52 11.05 3.04 0.65
N VAL A 53 10.66 3.40 -0.57
CA VAL A 53 9.71 4.48 -0.83
C VAL A 53 8.49 3.90 -1.52
N SER A 54 7.30 4.15 -0.97
CA SER A 54 6.06 3.62 -1.50
C SER A 54 5.14 4.73 -2.01
N PHE A 55 4.61 4.51 -3.21
CA PHE A 55 3.54 5.29 -3.82
C PHE A 55 2.37 4.35 -4.10
N GLY A 56 1.16 4.81 -3.87
CA GLY A 56 -0.02 3.99 -4.09
C GLY A 56 -1.26 4.47 -3.38
N ASP A 57 -2.15 3.52 -3.16
CA ASP A 57 -3.48 3.69 -2.59
C ASP A 57 -3.59 3.14 -1.16
N SER A 58 -4.80 2.71 -0.77
CA SER A 58 -5.13 2.18 0.54
C SER A 58 -4.41 0.88 0.88
N LEU A 59 -4.01 0.09 -0.12
CA LEU A 59 -3.26 -1.15 0.09
C LEU A 59 -1.80 -0.87 0.48
N SER A 60 -1.32 0.37 0.32
CA SER A 60 0.04 0.82 0.62
C SER A 60 0.12 1.96 1.65
N ASP A 61 -1.01 2.59 1.98
CA ASP A 61 -1.11 3.69 2.96
C ASP A 61 -0.71 3.21 4.36
N ALA A 62 0.41 3.73 4.87
CA ALA A 62 0.95 3.38 6.18
C ALA A 62 0.32 4.20 7.32
N GLY A 63 -0.92 4.65 7.14
CA GLY A 63 -1.76 5.30 8.16
C GLY A 63 -1.60 6.81 8.27
N ASN A 64 -0.89 7.43 7.33
CA ASN A 64 -0.70 8.89 7.28
C ASN A 64 -1.32 9.52 6.03
N GLY A 65 -1.58 8.78 4.95
CA GLY A 65 -2.09 9.35 3.72
C GLY A 65 -3.51 9.86 3.91
N ALA A 66 -4.50 8.98 3.77
CA ALA A 66 -5.91 9.33 3.86
C ALA A 66 -6.24 10.03 5.18
N TRP A 67 -5.61 9.60 6.27
CA TRP A 67 -5.78 10.20 7.60
C TRP A 67 -5.45 11.69 7.63
N LEU A 68 -4.33 12.12 7.04
CA LEU A 68 -3.97 13.53 7.03
C LEU A 68 -4.80 14.32 6.00
N PHE A 69 -5.03 13.75 4.81
CA PHE A 69 -5.83 14.39 3.76
C PHE A 69 -7.26 14.69 4.21
N THR A 70 -7.85 13.80 5.01
CA THR A 70 -9.23 13.93 5.49
C THR A 70 -9.32 14.70 6.81
N ASN A 71 -8.28 15.48 7.15
CA ASN A 71 -8.21 16.22 8.41
C ASN A 71 -8.46 15.32 9.63
N LYS A 72 -7.88 14.12 9.63
CA LYS A 72 -7.93 13.15 10.72
C LYS A 72 -9.35 12.64 11.01
N THR A 73 -10.13 12.41 9.96
CA THR A 73 -11.50 11.88 10.09
C THR A 73 -11.69 10.51 9.44
N TRP A 74 -10.75 10.05 8.60
CA TRP A 74 -10.89 8.80 7.85
C TRP A 74 -9.57 8.00 7.72
N PRO A 75 -9.58 6.67 7.87
CA PRO A 75 -10.71 5.84 8.30
C PRO A 75 -11.07 6.09 9.78
N LYS A 76 -12.38 6.13 10.07
CA LYS A 76 -12.91 6.49 11.39
C LYS A 76 -12.96 5.31 12.36
N ASP A 77 -13.24 4.11 11.86
CA ASP A 77 -13.44 2.93 12.69
C ASP A 77 -12.13 2.51 13.38
N GLY A 78 -12.19 2.21 14.68
CA GLY A 78 -11.04 1.84 15.49
C GLY A 78 -10.42 0.47 15.15
N ALA A 79 -11.09 -0.33 14.32
CA ALA A 79 -10.59 -1.58 13.76
C ALA A 79 -9.48 -1.36 12.72
N TYR A 80 -9.46 -0.19 12.06
CA TYR A 80 -8.37 0.23 11.17
C TYR A 80 -7.14 0.59 12.00
N VAL A 81 -6.24 -0.37 12.18
CA VAL A 81 -5.12 -0.25 13.11
C VAL A 81 -4.17 0.85 12.64
N GLY A 82 -4.02 1.89 13.47
CA GLY A 82 -3.17 3.03 13.13
C GLY A 82 -3.58 3.72 11.82
N HIS A 83 -4.87 3.71 11.49
CA HIS A 83 -5.44 4.32 10.28
C HIS A 83 -5.01 3.69 8.96
N ARG A 84 -4.39 2.49 8.97
CA ARG A 84 -4.21 1.69 7.75
C ARG A 84 -5.55 1.11 7.35
N PHE A 85 -5.78 0.89 6.06
CA PHE A 85 -6.98 0.21 5.54
C PHE A 85 -6.93 -1.31 5.77
N THR A 86 -6.55 -1.74 6.97
CA THR A 86 -6.47 -3.13 7.40
C THR A 86 -6.33 -3.20 8.92
N ASN A 87 -6.28 -4.40 9.49
CA ASN A 87 -6.16 -4.66 10.93
C ASN A 87 -4.70 -4.75 11.44
N GLY A 88 -3.73 -4.15 10.74
CA GLY A 88 -2.31 -4.18 11.11
C GLY A 88 -1.43 -3.46 10.08
N PRO A 89 -0.12 -3.80 9.99
CA PRO A 89 0.73 -3.27 8.94
C PRO A 89 0.27 -3.64 7.53
N VAL A 90 0.50 -2.73 6.58
CA VAL A 90 0.34 -3.01 5.14
C VAL A 90 1.59 -3.69 4.57
N PHE A 91 1.49 -4.24 3.36
CA PHE A 91 2.57 -5.05 2.77
C PHE A 91 3.88 -4.28 2.59
N THR A 92 3.82 -2.97 2.32
CA THR A 92 5.01 -2.11 2.17
C THR A 92 5.78 -1.94 3.47
N GLU A 93 5.07 -1.93 4.62
CA GLU A 93 5.68 -1.95 5.95
C GLU A 93 6.40 -3.29 6.18
N TYR A 94 5.80 -4.43 5.81
CA TYR A 94 6.44 -5.74 5.91
C TYR A 94 7.66 -5.89 4.99
N VAL A 95 7.63 -5.34 3.76
CA VAL A 95 8.80 -5.32 2.86
C VAL A 95 9.94 -4.55 3.51
N ALA A 96 9.69 -3.34 4.00
CA ALA A 96 10.72 -2.51 4.64
C ALA A 96 11.28 -3.15 5.91
N GLN A 97 10.42 -3.76 6.75
CA GLN A 97 10.82 -4.50 7.94
C GLN A 97 11.73 -5.68 7.59
N THR A 98 11.39 -6.46 6.56
CA THR A 98 12.17 -7.62 6.12
C THR A 98 13.56 -7.21 5.60
N LEU A 99 13.64 -6.07 4.92
CA LEU A 99 14.87 -5.48 4.41
C LEU A 99 15.66 -4.69 5.47
N ARG A 100 15.10 -4.49 6.68
CA ARG A 100 15.68 -3.69 7.78
C ARG A 100 16.06 -2.26 7.38
N VAL A 101 15.18 -1.62 6.60
CA VAL A 101 15.36 -0.24 6.17
C VAL A 101 14.11 0.58 6.50
N PRO A 102 14.22 1.91 6.66
CA PRO A 102 13.05 2.76 6.84
C PRO A 102 12.11 2.71 5.63
N LEU A 103 10.81 2.79 5.90
CA LEU A 103 9.77 3.06 4.90
C LEU A 103 9.46 4.56 4.89
N ILE A 104 9.39 5.14 3.69
CA ILE A 104 8.80 6.45 3.44
C ILE A 104 7.57 6.22 2.56
N SER A 105 6.37 6.28 3.14
CA SER A 105 5.12 6.09 2.38
C SER A 105 4.52 7.44 2.01
N TYR A 106 4.28 7.62 0.71
CA TYR A 106 3.45 8.69 0.13
C TYR A 106 2.07 8.15 -0.29
N ALA A 107 1.84 6.85 -0.15
CA ALA A 107 0.59 6.23 -0.53
C ALA A 107 -0.59 6.80 0.27
N THR A 108 -1.69 7.03 -0.42
CA THR A 108 -2.89 7.65 0.14
C THR A 108 -4.11 6.87 -0.28
N GLY A 109 -4.88 6.40 0.71
CA GLY A 109 -6.13 5.66 0.45
C GLY A 109 -7.02 6.37 -0.58
N GLY A 110 -7.41 5.66 -1.64
CA GLY A 110 -8.25 6.20 -2.71
C GLY A 110 -7.52 6.84 -3.90
N ALA A 111 -6.18 6.80 -3.92
CA ALA A 111 -5.40 7.28 -5.06
C ALA A 111 -5.56 6.40 -6.31
N SER A 112 -5.79 7.02 -7.45
CA SER A 112 -5.64 6.48 -8.82
C SER A 112 -4.21 6.71 -9.34
N ILE A 113 -3.84 6.12 -10.47
CA ILE A 113 -2.49 6.33 -11.03
C ILE A 113 -2.25 7.78 -11.47
N SER A 114 -3.27 8.41 -12.05
CA SER A 114 -3.16 9.72 -12.70
C SER A 114 -4.46 10.53 -12.59
N TYR A 115 -4.44 11.76 -13.09
CA TYR A 115 -5.60 12.66 -13.14
C TYR A 115 -6.74 12.21 -14.07
N ARG A 116 -6.56 11.11 -14.82
CA ARG A 116 -7.58 10.59 -15.73
C ARG A 116 -8.83 10.15 -14.99
N VAL A 117 -8.62 9.56 -13.83
CA VAL A 117 -9.66 9.08 -12.92
C VAL A 117 -9.47 9.79 -11.59
N SER A 118 -10.56 10.21 -10.97
CA SER A 118 -10.50 10.95 -9.72
C SER A 118 -9.82 10.14 -8.62
N SER A 119 -8.89 10.78 -7.92
CA SER A 119 -8.34 10.28 -6.66
C SER A 119 -9.16 10.84 -5.51
N ARG A 120 -9.93 9.99 -4.82
CA ARG A 120 -10.79 10.42 -3.72
C ARG A 120 -10.79 9.42 -2.56
N SER A 121 -10.89 9.97 -1.36
CA SER A 121 -10.91 9.27 -0.07
C SER A 121 -12.01 9.84 0.84
N GLY A 122 -11.95 9.52 2.13
CA GLY A 122 -12.90 10.02 3.10
C GLY A 122 -14.20 9.23 3.13
N GLU A 123 -15.08 9.63 4.04
CA GLU A 123 -16.43 9.07 4.13
C GLU A 123 -17.15 9.26 2.79
N HIS A 124 -17.70 8.17 2.24
CA HIS A 124 -18.32 8.11 0.91
C HIS A 124 -17.42 8.47 -0.29
N GLY A 125 -16.09 8.51 -0.13
CA GLY A 125 -15.17 8.76 -1.24
C GLY A 125 -15.28 10.17 -1.83
N MET A 126 -15.61 11.17 -1.00
CA MET A 126 -15.87 12.54 -1.46
C MET A 126 -14.68 13.49 -1.38
N MET A 127 -13.62 13.14 -0.65
CA MET A 127 -12.49 14.04 -0.41
C MET A 127 -11.37 13.82 -1.42
N PRO A 128 -10.98 14.85 -2.21
CA PRO A 128 -9.89 14.70 -3.16
C PRO A 128 -8.57 14.41 -2.43
N VAL A 129 -7.77 13.52 -3.01
CA VAL A 129 -6.43 13.17 -2.53
C VAL A 129 -5.44 13.18 -3.68
N ASP A 130 -4.14 13.17 -3.36
CA ASP A 130 -3.11 13.09 -4.39
C ASP A 130 -3.22 11.78 -5.19
N CYS A 131 -3.27 11.88 -6.51
CA CYS A 131 -3.01 10.74 -7.38
C CYS A 131 -1.53 10.33 -7.29
N ILE A 132 -1.19 9.13 -7.76
CA ILE A 132 0.16 8.59 -7.63
C ILE A 132 1.20 9.44 -8.39
N PHE A 133 0.84 10.07 -9.52
CA PHE A 133 1.71 11.05 -10.18
C PHE A 133 2.05 12.24 -9.29
N GLU A 134 1.13 12.73 -8.47
CA GLU A 134 1.38 13.81 -7.51
C GLU A 134 2.27 13.35 -6.37
N GLN A 135 2.03 12.13 -5.87
CA GLN A 135 2.87 11.52 -4.84
C GLN A 135 4.33 11.42 -5.33
N ILE A 136 4.55 10.93 -6.56
CA ILE A 136 5.88 10.84 -7.18
C ILE A 136 6.48 12.23 -7.40
N LYS A 137 5.69 13.20 -7.89
CA LYS A 137 6.16 14.57 -8.10
C LYS A 137 6.67 15.19 -6.79
N LYS A 138 5.90 15.08 -5.70
CA LYS A 138 6.26 15.59 -4.38
C LYS A 138 7.54 14.94 -3.85
N TYR A 139 7.69 13.62 -3.99
CA TYR A 139 8.91 12.93 -3.58
C TYR A 139 10.15 13.33 -4.39
N SER A 140 9.96 13.51 -5.70
CA SER A 140 11.07 13.70 -6.66
C SER A 140 11.66 15.11 -6.62
N GLU A 141 11.03 16.05 -5.91
CA GLU A 141 11.48 17.43 -5.85
C GLU A 141 12.89 17.54 -5.25
N GLY A 142 13.80 18.15 -6.01
CA GLY A 142 15.20 18.32 -5.61
C GLY A 142 16.04 17.03 -5.59
N LYS A 143 15.49 15.89 -6.05
CA LYS A 143 16.19 14.60 -6.08
C LYS A 143 16.97 14.41 -7.37
N THR A 144 18.22 13.98 -7.23
CA THR A 144 19.11 13.70 -8.37
C THR A 144 19.78 12.32 -8.30
N ASP A 145 19.81 11.68 -7.13
CA ASP A 145 20.33 10.31 -6.95
C ASP A 145 19.50 9.54 -5.92
N GLU A 146 18.74 8.57 -6.41
CA GLU A 146 17.96 7.60 -5.64
C GLU A 146 18.36 6.16 -6.00
N SER A 147 19.64 5.94 -6.35
CA SER A 147 20.18 4.64 -6.74
C SER A 147 20.20 3.61 -5.61
N ASP A 148 20.13 4.05 -4.35
CA ASP A 148 20.05 3.21 -3.15
C ASP A 148 18.64 3.04 -2.59
N THR A 149 17.61 3.49 -3.32
CA THR A 149 16.20 3.38 -2.94
C THR A 149 15.51 2.22 -3.66
N LEU A 150 14.75 1.43 -2.91
CA LEU A 150 13.75 0.52 -3.48
C LEU A 150 12.41 1.25 -3.57
N PHE A 151 11.88 1.38 -4.78
CA PHE A 151 10.54 1.94 -4.98
C PHE A 151 9.48 0.84 -5.01
N ILE A 152 8.32 1.11 -4.43
CA ILE A 152 7.11 0.30 -4.58
C ILE A 152 6.03 1.21 -5.15
N LEU A 153 5.48 0.82 -6.30
CA LEU A 153 4.44 1.56 -7.00
C LEU A 153 3.23 0.63 -7.16
N TYR A 154 2.13 0.90 -6.46
CA TYR A 154 0.95 0.06 -6.54
C TYR A 154 -0.30 0.89 -6.88
N ALA A 155 -0.91 0.57 -8.03
CA ALA A 155 -1.99 1.33 -8.64
C ALA A 155 -2.96 0.43 -9.40
N GLY A 156 -4.13 1.00 -9.76
CA GLY A 156 -5.08 0.38 -10.69
C GLY A 156 -6.41 0.01 -10.06
N ALA A 157 -6.49 -0.20 -8.74
CA ALA A 157 -7.74 -0.61 -8.09
C ALA A 157 -8.77 0.51 -8.16
N ASN A 158 -8.41 1.73 -7.72
CA ASN A 158 -9.28 2.90 -7.81
C ASN A 158 -9.54 3.31 -9.26
N ASP A 159 -8.56 3.15 -10.14
CA ASP A 159 -8.77 3.32 -11.59
C ASP A 159 -9.87 2.40 -12.09
N ALA A 160 -9.89 1.13 -11.68
CA ALA A 160 -10.96 0.20 -12.05
C ALA A 160 -12.31 0.58 -11.42
N TYR A 161 -12.33 0.86 -10.10
CA TYR A 161 -13.58 1.15 -9.38
C TYR A 161 -14.26 2.42 -9.89
N PHE A 162 -13.50 3.49 -10.15
CA PHE A 162 -14.06 4.76 -10.61
C PHE A 162 -14.16 4.84 -12.14
N ALA A 163 -13.46 4.00 -12.92
CA ALA A 163 -13.62 3.98 -14.38
C ALA A 163 -15.03 3.59 -14.84
N LEU A 164 -15.82 2.92 -14.00
CA LEU A 164 -17.23 2.64 -14.30
C LEU A 164 -18.03 3.91 -14.56
N ASP A 165 -17.70 5.00 -13.85
CA ASP A 165 -18.41 6.28 -13.94
C ASP A 165 -17.62 7.33 -14.73
N GLU A 166 -16.29 7.35 -14.60
CA GLU A 166 -15.42 8.43 -15.11
C GLU A 166 -14.67 8.02 -16.39
N GLY A 167 -14.74 6.75 -16.79
CA GLY A 167 -13.93 6.18 -17.86
C GLY A 167 -12.50 5.88 -17.44
N GLY A 168 -11.78 5.16 -18.29
CA GLY A 168 -10.43 4.67 -18.00
C GLY A 168 -10.29 3.21 -18.38
N THR A 169 -9.13 2.84 -18.89
CA THR A 169 -8.88 1.50 -19.42
C THR A 169 -7.63 0.87 -18.81
N PRO A 170 -7.55 -0.48 -18.79
CA PRO A 170 -6.32 -1.18 -18.41
C PRO A 170 -5.07 -0.71 -19.17
N ALA A 171 -5.22 -0.35 -20.45
CA ALA A 171 -4.11 0.13 -21.27
C ALA A 171 -3.59 1.50 -20.83
N GLU A 172 -4.48 2.43 -20.51
CA GLU A 172 -4.11 3.74 -20.00
C GLU A 172 -3.39 3.64 -18.65
N VAL A 173 -3.87 2.76 -17.75
CA VAL A 173 -3.19 2.51 -16.47
C VAL A 173 -1.75 2.04 -16.69
N VAL A 174 -1.53 1.13 -17.64
CA VAL A 174 -0.18 0.63 -17.97
C VAL A 174 0.71 1.73 -18.55
N ASP A 175 0.18 2.59 -19.42
CA ASP A 175 0.95 3.70 -19.98
C ASP A 175 1.30 4.76 -18.93
N ASP A 176 0.40 5.01 -18.00
CA ASP A 176 0.66 5.89 -16.86
C ASP A 176 1.72 5.29 -15.92
N LEU A 177 1.68 3.98 -15.64
CA LEU A 177 2.71 3.29 -14.86
C LEU A 177 4.09 3.32 -15.52
N LYS A 178 4.18 3.14 -16.85
CA LYS A 178 5.45 3.32 -17.58
C LYS A 178 5.98 4.73 -17.42
N THR A 179 5.10 5.73 -17.39
CA THR A 179 5.47 7.14 -17.18
C THR A 179 5.98 7.36 -15.75
N ALA A 180 5.30 6.80 -14.74
CA ALA A 180 5.75 6.82 -13.35
C ALA A 180 7.15 6.19 -13.19
N VAL A 181 7.37 5.01 -13.78
CA VAL A 181 8.69 4.35 -13.79
C VAL A 181 9.76 5.24 -14.40
N LYS A 182 9.51 5.82 -15.58
CA LYS A 182 10.45 6.75 -16.23
C LYS A 182 10.77 7.96 -15.33
N ASN A 183 9.79 8.49 -14.62
CA ASN A 183 10.00 9.63 -13.72
C ASN A 183 10.87 9.26 -12.51
N LEU A 184 10.69 8.08 -11.93
CA LEU A 184 11.56 7.58 -10.86
C LEU A 184 12.98 7.26 -11.36
N GLN A 185 13.12 6.77 -12.59
CA GLN A 185 14.41 6.54 -13.22
C GLN A 185 15.19 7.85 -13.48
N LYS A 186 14.51 8.95 -13.80
CA LYS A 186 15.15 10.28 -14.00
C LYS A 186 15.86 10.79 -12.76
N ILE A 187 15.40 10.43 -11.56
CA ILE A 187 16.04 10.79 -10.28
C ILE A 187 17.02 9.73 -9.80
N GLY A 188 17.42 8.77 -10.66
CA GLY A 188 18.40 7.73 -10.35
C GLY A 188 17.81 6.43 -9.80
N GLY A 189 16.48 6.31 -9.70
CA GLY A 189 15.82 5.10 -9.22
C GLY A 189 16.08 3.90 -10.14
N GLN A 190 16.58 2.80 -9.56
CA GLN A 190 16.98 1.63 -10.35
C GLN A 190 16.12 0.39 -10.13
N TYR A 191 15.45 0.26 -8.99
CA TYR A 191 14.69 -0.95 -8.66
C TYR A 191 13.30 -0.56 -8.20
N ILE A 192 12.30 -1.09 -8.89
CA ILE A 192 10.90 -0.74 -8.68
C ILE A 192 10.10 -2.03 -8.61
N ILE A 193 9.40 -2.26 -7.49
CA ILE A 193 8.38 -3.30 -7.37
C ILE A 193 7.06 -2.71 -7.85
N ILE A 194 6.38 -3.42 -8.74
CA ILE A 194 5.02 -3.07 -9.19
C ILE A 194 4.13 -4.30 -9.05
N PRO A 195 3.21 -4.31 -8.08
CA PRO A 195 2.27 -5.43 -7.96
C PRO A 195 1.18 -5.41 -9.03
N THR A 196 0.74 -6.60 -9.45
CA THR A 196 -0.51 -6.74 -10.23
C THR A 196 -1.72 -6.50 -9.33
N LEU A 197 -2.87 -6.17 -9.92
CA LEU A 197 -4.12 -6.27 -9.18
C LEU A 197 -4.45 -7.75 -8.93
N PRO A 198 -5.06 -8.10 -7.77
CA PRO A 198 -5.71 -9.39 -7.63
C PRO A 198 -6.81 -9.58 -8.68
N PRO A 199 -7.37 -10.79 -8.86
CA PRO A 199 -8.61 -11.00 -9.62
C PRO A 199 -9.81 -10.35 -8.90
N ILE A 200 -9.97 -9.04 -9.04
CA ILE A 200 -11.06 -8.27 -8.41
C ILE A 200 -12.37 -8.72 -9.07
N GLY A 201 -13.31 -9.29 -8.33
CA GLY A 201 -14.52 -9.85 -8.93
C GLY A 201 -15.43 -10.50 -7.90
N GLU A 202 -16.15 -11.54 -8.30
CA GLU A 202 -17.24 -12.11 -7.49
C GLU A 202 -16.81 -12.67 -6.12
N ASN A 203 -15.52 -12.96 -5.92
CA ASN A 203 -14.98 -13.45 -4.65
C ASN A 203 -14.59 -12.35 -3.67
N TYR A 204 -14.77 -11.07 -4.04
CA TYR A 204 -14.60 -9.95 -3.11
C TYR A 204 -15.88 -9.68 -2.34
N PRO A 205 -15.82 -9.26 -1.06
CA PRO A 205 -17.04 -8.98 -0.31
C PRO A 205 -17.85 -7.79 -0.86
N TYR A 206 -17.22 -6.78 -1.50
CA TYR A 206 -17.97 -5.70 -2.17
C TYR A 206 -18.99 -6.23 -3.19
N ALA A 207 -18.71 -7.37 -3.83
CA ALA A 207 -19.57 -7.97 -4.84
C ALA A 207 -20.90 -8.49 -4.24
N ASN A 208 -21.01 -8.61 -2.91
CA ASN A 208 -22.29 -8.89 -2.26
C ASN A 208 -23.24 -7.69 -2.36
N ALA A 209 -22.71 -6.46 -2.34
CA ALA A 209 -23.48 -5.23 -2.47
C ALA A 209 -23.61 -4.76 -3.93
N LEU A 210 -22.62 -5.05 -4.77
CA LEU A 210 -22.54 -4.64 -6.18
C LEU A 210 -22.21 -5.81 -7.11
N PRO A 211 -23.09 -6.83 -7.23
CA PRO A 211 -22.80 -8.03 -8.01
C PRO A 211 -22.61 -7.74 -9.50
N GLU A 212 -23.29 -6.74 -10.07
CA GLU A 212 -23.20 -6.37 -11.49
C GLU A 212 -21.83 -5.75 -11.85
N ALA A 213 -21.13 -5.17 -10.88
CA ALA A 213 -19.79 -4.61 -11.08
C ALA A 213 -18.71 -5.70 -11.12
N ALA A 214 -18.97 -6.88 -10.55
CA ALA A 214 -17.97 -7.93 -10.37
C ALA A 214 -17.37 -8.45 -11.70
N PRO A 215 -18.14 -8.76 -12.76
CA PRO A 215 -17.58 -9.19 -14.03
C PRO A 215 -16.71 -8.11 -14.70
N LEU A 216 -17.09 -6.83 -14.57
CA LEU A 216 -16.36 -5.71 -15.14
C LEU A 216 -15.01 -5.50 -14.44
N MET A 217 -14.98 -5.56 -13.11
CA MET A 217 -13.73 -5.48 -12.35
C MET A 217 -12.82 -6.69 -12.62
N TYR A 218 -13.41 -7.86 -12.84
CA TYR A 218 -12.64 -9.07 -13.14
C TYR A 218 -12.00 -8.97 -14.51
N PHE A 219 -12.74 -8.48 -15.50
CA PHE A 219 -12.20 -8.16 -16.82
C PHE A 219 -11.06 -7.14 -16.72
N PHE A 220 -11.28 -6.03 -16.00
CA PHE A 220 -10.29 -4.95 -15.86
C PHE A 220 -8.99 -5.47 -15.26
N SER A 221 -9.05 -6.15 -14.11
CA SER A 221 -7.89 -6.68 -13.41
C SER A 221 -7.16 -7.75 -14.23
N THR A 222 -7.88 -8.60 -14.95
CA THR A 222 -7.31 -9.64 -15.84
C THR A 222 -6.56 -9.04 -17.02
N GLU A 223 -7.16 -8.08 -17.72
CA GLU A 223 -6.51 -7.45 -18.90
C GLU A 223 -5.34 -6.56 -18.47
N LEU A 224 -5.47 -5.85 -17.34
CA LEU A 224 -4.36 -5.08 -16.77
C LEU A 224 -3.18 -6.00 -16.46
N ARG A 225 -3.41 -7.14 -15.80
CA ARG A 225 -2.35 -8.14 -15.53
C ARG A 225 -1.66 -8.62 -16.80
N LYS A 226 -2.43 -8.96 -17.85
CA LYS A 226 -1.85 -9.43 -19.11
C LYS A 226 -0.88 -8.39 -19.69
N GLN A 227 -1.28 -7.12 -19.69
CA GLN A 227 -0.43 -6.03 -20.18
C GLN A 227 0.81 -5.80 -19.30
N TYR A 228 0.67 -5.89 -17.97
CA TYR A 228 1.81 -5.88 -17.04
C TYR A 228 2.85 -6.94 -17.38
N MET A 229 2.41 -8.19 -17.55
CA MET A 229 3.30 -9.32 -17.79
C MET A 229 4.01 -9.20 -19.15
N GLU A 230 3.35 -8.65 -20.18
CA GLU A 230 3.99 -8.36 -21.46
C GLU A 230 5.00 -7.22 -21.37
N TRP A 231 4.72 -6.18 -20.59
CA TRP A 231 5.66 -5.08 -20.35
C TRP A 231 6.90 -5.56 -19.57
N ALA A 232 6.72 -6.37 -18.53
CA ALA A 232 7.80 -6.87 -17.68
C ALA A 232 8.87 -7.68 -18.44
N LYS A 233 8.50 -8.34 -19.54
CA LYS A 233 9.46 -9.04 -20.41
C LYS A 233 10.49 -8.10 -21.03
N LYS A 234 10.20 -6.79 -21.11
CA LYS A 234 11.03 -5.77 -21.77
C LYS A 234 11.78 -4.86 -20.78
N GLU A 235 11.32 -4.75 -19.54
CA GLU A 235 11.87 -3.83 -18.54
C GLU A 235 12.54 -4.63 -17.40
N THR A 236 13.84 -4.87 -17.52
CA THR A 236 14.59 -5.82 -16.68
C THR A 236 14.79 -5.36 -15.24
N LYS A 237 14.49 -4.11 -14.92
CA LYS A 237 14.65 -3.51 -13.58
C LYS A 237 13.34 -3.31 -12.82
N VAL A 238 12.22 -3.71 -13.43
CA VAL A 238 10.90 -3.72 -12.78
C VAL A 238 10.60 -5.13 -12.28
N ALA A 239 10.37 -5.25 -10.97
CA ALA A 239 9.96 -6.48 -10.32
C ALA A 239 8.42 -6.54 -10.24
N ILE A 240 7.80 -7.36 -11.09
CA ILE A 240 6.35 -7.58 -11.01
C ILE A 240 6.01 -8.58 -9.92
N ALA A 241 5.29 -8.13 -8.89
CA ALA A 241 4.75 -8.99 -7.85
C ALA A 241 3.35 -9.48 -8.27
N ASP A 242 3.20 -10.78 -8.52
CA ASP A 242 1.98 -11.32 -9.15
C ASP A 242 0.88 -11.61 -8.11
N PHE A 243 0.33 -10.55 -7.52
CA PHE A 243 -0.75 -10.66 -6.54
C PHE A 243 -2.00 -11.33 -7.12
N TYR A 244 -2.25 -11.22 -8.42
CA TYR A 244 -3.30 -11.98 -9.09
C TYR A 244 -3.20 -13.48 -8.84
N ASN A 245 -2.01 -14.04 -9.09
CA ASN A 245 -1.77 -15.45 -8.84
C ASN A 245 -1.72 -15.77 -7.35
N LEU A 246 -1.21 -14.87 -6.50
CA LEU A 246 -1.29 -15.04 -5.05
C LEU A 246 -2.74 -15.24 -4.61
N PHE A 247 -3.63 -14.31 -4.93
CA PHE A 247 -5.03 -14.36 -4.51
C PHE A 247 -5.79 -15.54 -5.11
N ASN A 248 -5.49 -15.96 -6.35
CA ASN A 248 -6.03 -17.22 -6.88
C ASN A 248 -5.66 -18.43 -6.02
N ARG A 249 -4.42 -18.50 -5.49
CA ARG A 249 -4.01 -19.58 -4.58
C ARG A 249 -4.71 -19.49 -3.23
N LEU A 250 -4.84 -18.27 -2.68
CA LEU A 250 -5.53 -18.04 -1.40
C LEU A 250 -7.00 -18.46 -1.48
N MET A 251 -7.70 -18.11 -2.55
CA MET A 251 -9.12 -18.42 -2.73
C MET A 251 -9.37 -19.86 -3.19
N GLY A 252 -8.46 -20.46 -3.97
CA GLY A 252 -8.60 -21.84 -4.44
C GLY A 252 -8.36 -22.88 -3.34
N THR A 253 -7.41 -22.59 -2.43
CA THR A 253 -7.00 -23.50 -1.35
C THR A 253 -6.85 -22.79 0.01
N PRO A 254 -7.89 -22.10 0.51
CA PRO A 254 -7.80 -21.24 1.68
C PRO A 254 -7.30 -21.96 2.93
N GLU A 255 -7.66 -23.23 3.11
CA GLU A 255 -7.31 -24.02 4.29
C GLU A 255 -5.80 -24.25 4.41
N LYS A 256 -5.07 -24.26 3.28
CA LYS A 256 -3.60 -24.38 3.27
C LYS A 256 -2.92 -23.19 3.96
N TYR A 257 -3.57 -22.03 3.93
CA TYR A 257 -3.13 -20.80 4.57
C TYR A 257 -3.86 -20.58 5.92
N GLY A 258 -4.75 -21.52 6.29
CA GLY A 258 -5.58 -21.48 7.49
C GLY A 258 -6.70 -20.44 7.42
N PHE A 259 -7.13 -20.06 6.21
CA PHE A 259 -8.38 -19.34 5.97
C PHE A 259 -9.55 -20.33 5.90
N LYS A 260 -10.75 -19.90 6.28
CA LYS A 260 -11.96 -20.72 6.16
C LYS A 260 -12.74 -20.38 4.89
N ARG A 261 -13.26 -21.41 4.21
CA ARG A 261 -14.06 -21.24 2.99
C ARG A 261 -15.31 -20.39 3.19
N GLU A 262 -15.96 -20.52 4.34
CA GLU A 262 -17.16 -19.75 4.69
C GLU A 262 -16.91 -18.23 4.78
N TYR A 263 -15.65 -17.79 4.94
CA TYR A 263 -15.28 -16.37 5.03
C TYR A 263 -14.69 -15.80 3.74
N LEU A 264 -14.65 -16.56 2.63
CA LEU A 264 -14.03 -16.09 1.38
C LEU A 264 -14.67 -14.82 0.81
N LYS A 265 -15.93 -14.55 1.10
CA LYS A 265 -16.68 -13.37 0.65
C LYS A 265 -17.14 -12.47 1.79
N VAL A 266 -16.45 -12.53 2.93
CA VAL A 266 -16.86 -11.81 4.15
C VAL A 266 -15.68 -11.03 4.69
N GLY A 267 -15.89 -9.73 4.92
CA GLY A 267 -14.96 -8.88 5.65
C GLY A 267 -15.05 -9.14 7.15
N CYS A 268 -13.90 -9.36 7.79
CA CYS A 268 -13.77 -9.54 9.24
C CYS A 268 -14.43 -8.41 10.05
N ILE A 269 -14.41 -7.18 9.54
CA ILE A 269 -14.97 -6.00 10.22
C ILE A 269 -16.47 -6.13 10.49
N ALA A 270 -17.22 -6.79 9.61
CA ALA A 270 -18.65 -7.07 9.79
C ALA A 270 -18.93 -7.99 11.00
N HIS A 271 -17.92 -8.74 11.44
CA HIS A 271 -17.94 -9.64 12.59
C HIS A 271 -17.21 -9.03 13.81
N ASN A 272 -17.03 -7.71 13.84
CA ASN A 272 -16.23 -6.97 14.82
C ASN A 272 -14.78 -7.46 14.93
N CYS A 273 -14.30 -8.25 13.97
CA CYS A 273 -13.04 -8.97 14.06
C CYS A 273 -12.80 -9.68 15.40
N LYS A 274 -13.88 -10.19 16.02
CA LYS A 274 -13.84 -10.93 17.29
C LYS A 274 -13.38 -12.37 17.11
N ASP A 275 -13.64 -12.94 15.94
CA ASP A 275 -13.10 -14.24 15.53
C ASP A 275 -11.58 -14.16 15.36
N ASP A 276 -10.90 -15.31 15.23
CA ASP A 276 -9.49 -15.32 14.85
C ASP A 276 -9.40 -14.73 13.43
N TRP A 277 -9.21 -13.40 13.32
CA TRP A 277 -9.15 -12.66 12.04
C TRP A 277 -8.15 -13.26 11.03
N ARG A 278 -7.25 -14.13 11.50
CA ARG A 278 -6.37 -14.99 10.71
C ARG A 278 -7.09 -16.00 9.82
N GLU A 279 -8.36 -16.26 10.09
CA GLU A 279 -9.24 -17.12 9.28
C GLU A 279 -9.86 -16.37 8.09
N PHE A 280 -9.72 -15.04 8.05
CA PHE A 280 -10.27 -14.17 7.02
C PHE A 280 -9.18 -13.69 6.04
N ILE A 281 -9.49 -13.77 4.74
CA ILE A 281 -8.71 -13.09 3.70
C ILE A 281 -9.00 -11.59 3.77
N TRP A 282 -10.26 -11.21 3.93
CA TRP A 282 -10.74 -9.83 3.84
C TRP A 282 -10.90 -9.20 5.22
N PHE A 283 -10.37 -7.98 5.35
CA PHE A 283 -10.59 -7.13 6.52
C PHE A 283 -11.94 -6.42 6.42
N ASP A 284 -12.16 -5.70 5.32
CA ASP A 284 -13.44 -5.06 4.98
C ASP A 284 -13.87 -5.50 3.57
N ASP A 285 -14.77 -4.76 2.92
CA ASP A 285 -15.32 -5.15 1.62
C ASP A 285 -14.32 -5.09 0.45
N TYR A 286 -13.18 -4.40 0.65
CA TYR A 286 -12.19 -4.12 -0.39
C TYR A 286 -10.80 -4.59 0.00
N HIS A 287 -10.45 -4.49 1.28
CA HIS A 287 -9.08 -4.59 1.75
C HIS A 287 -8.81 -5.94 2.42
N PRO A 288 -7.63 -6.54 2.19
CA PRO A 288 -7.25 -7.79 2.81
C PRO A 288 -6.79 -7.58 4.27
N THR A 289 -6.76 -8.66 5.06
CA THR A 289 -6.22 -8.64 6.43
C THR A 289 -4.70 -8.45 6.43
N THR A 290 -4.15 -8.01 7.56
CA THR A 290 -2.69 -7.84 7.71
C THR A 290 -1.91 -9.14 7.51
N TYR A 291 -2.54 -10.30 7.74
CA TYR A 291 -1.91 -11.59 7.44
C TYR A 291 -1.74 -11.77 5.93
N VAL A 292 -2.77 -11.46 5.14
CA VAL A 292 -2.67 -11.46 3.67
C VAL A 292 -1.67 -10.40 3.20
N HIS A 293 -1.60 -9.21 3.82
CA HIS A 293 -0.54 -8.24 3.52
C HIS A 293 0.87 -8.78 3.77
N SER A 294 1.07 -9.67 4.75
CA SER A 294 2.37 -10.33 4.94
C SER A 294 2.72 -11.28 3.79
N LEU A 295 1.72 -12.01 3.25
CA LEU A 295 1.90 -12.86 2.05
C LEU A 295 2.14 -12.03 0.78
N MET A 296 1.49 -10.87 0.66
CA MET A 296 1.76 -9.89 -0.40
C MET A 296 3.20 -9.36 -0.34
N ALA A 297 3.73 -9.14 0.87
CA ALA A 297 5.12 -8.72 1.04
C ALA A 297 6.12 -9.80 0.62
N GLU A 298 5.81 -11.07 0.91
CA GLU A 298 6.63 -12.21 0.46
C GLU A 298 6.65 -12.32 -1.06
N GLU A 299 5.49 -12.28 -1.72
CA GLU A 299 5.41 -12.29 -3.19
C GLU A 299 6.18 -11.10 -3.80
N SER A 300 6.17 -9.94 -3.14
CA SER A 300 6.93 -8.76 -3.55
C SER A 300 8.44 -8.94 -3.43
N LEU A 301 8.90 -9.56 -2.34
CA LEU A 301 10.32 -9.83 -2.11
C LEU A 301 10.85 -10.95 -3.03
N ASP A 302 10.02 -11.94 -3.35
CA ASP A 302 10.34 -13.00 -4.31
C ASP A 302 10.47 -12.44 -5.73
N ALA A 303 9.59 -11.51 -6.11
CA ALA A 303 9.70 -10.80 -7.38
C ALA A 303 10.99 -9.96 -7.45
N LEU A 304 11.29 -9.23 -6.38
CA LEU A 304 12.52 -8.45 -6.26
C LEU A 304 13.77 -9.32 -6.41
N ASP A 305 13.81 -10.50 -5.77
CA ASP A 305 14.95 -11.40 -5.85
C ASP A 305 15.23 -11.89 -7.27
N LYS A 306 14.20 -12.11 -8.09
CA LYS A 306 14.36 -12.49 -9.50
C LYS A 306 15.06 -11.40 -10.31
N VAL A 307 14.79 -10.13 -10.00
CA VAL A 307 15.41 -8.96 -10.65
C VAL A 307 16.82 -8.70 -10.11
N LEU A 308 17.08 -8.99 -8.84
CA LEU A 308 18.39 -8.78 -8.22
C LEU A 308 19.42 -9.86 -8.54
N ARG A 309 18.99 -11.08 -8.87
CA ARG A 309 19.90 -12.16 -9.28
C ARG A 309 20.62 -11.74 -10.58
N PRO A 310 21.96 -11.85 -10.64
CA PRO A 310 22.67 -11.69 -11.90
C PRO A 310 22.04 -12.64 -12.91
N SER A 311 21.71 -12.15 -14.11
CA SER A 311 21.40 -13.04 -15.22
C SER A 311 22.54 -14.05 -15.30
N HIS A 312 22.24 -15.33 -15.06
CA HIS A 312 23.21 -16.37 -15.29
C HIS A 312 23.64 -16.22 -16.76
N ARG A 313 24.86 -15.75 -16.98
CA ARG A 313 25.54 -15.93 -18.25
C ARG A 313 25.57 -17.43 -18.44
N VAL A 314 24.72 -17.91 -19.32
CA VAL A 314 24.89 -19.22 -19.95
C VAL A 314 26.21 -19.06 -20.71
N TRP A 315 27.27 -19.63 -20.15
CA TRP A 315 28.54 -19.83 -20.84
C TRP A 315 28.40 -21.00 -21.79
#